data_AF-A0A530CEF7-F1
#
_entry.id   AF-A0A530CEF7-F1
#
_cell.length_a   1.000
_cell.length_b   1.000
_cell.length_c   1.000
_cell.angle_alpha   90.00
_cell.angle_beta   90.00
_cell.angle_gamma   90.00
#
_symmetry.space_group_name_H-M   'P 1'
#
loop_
_entity.id
_entity.type
_entity.pdbx_description
1 polymer ?
#
loop_
_entity_poly.entity_id
_entity_poly.type
_entity_poly.pdbx_seq_one_letter_code
_entity_poly.pdbx_strand_id
1 'polypeptide(L)'
;MSLHTTTIELDGSYAAYHPASGCRIDTSDTAYGRRSYKDPLGPLCRTLRDTLGYPPETRVRVERAGVPTFKRDLTLAYWADRDVSDAQDRSAVRIKYRPFDGFTNPSSGVALRAERLAA
;
A
#
# COMPACT_ATOMS: atom_id res chain seq x y z
N MET A 1 -21.49 17.50 -2.64
CA MET A 1 -20.44 16.77 -1.90
C MET A 1 -19.12 17.42 -2.27
N SER A 2 -18.42 18.03 -1.31
CA SER A 2 -17.11 18.62 -1.58
C SER A 2 -16.10 17.50 -1.82
N LEU A 3 -15.41 17.53 -2.95
CA LEU A 3 -14.32 16.61 -3.23
C LEU A 3 -13.13 16.98 -2.35
N HIS A 4 -12.93 16.24 -1.26
CA HIS A 4 -11.77 16.41 -0.40
C HIS A 4 -10.53 15.93 -1.17
N THR A 5 -9.48 16.75 -1.17
CA THR A 5 -8.18 16.39 -1.76
C THR A 5 -7.17 16.31 -0.64
N THR A 6 -6.34 15.27 -0.64
CA THR A 6 -5.22 15.14 0.28
C THR A 6 -3.92 14.88 -0.48
N THR A 7 -2.80 15.25 0.13
CA THR A 7 -1.47 15.10 -0.45
C THR A 7 -0.73 13.94 0.21
N ILE A 8 -0.12 13.09 -0.61
CA ILE A 8 0.83 12.07 -0.19
C ILE A 8 2.19 12.42 -0.79
N GLU A 9 3.21 12.45 0.05
CA GLU A 9 4.59 12.67 -0.34
C GLU A 9 5.30 11.33 -0.54
N LEU A 10 5.98 11.16 -1.67
CA LEU A 10 6.88 10.05 -1.93
C LEU A 10 8.29 10.38 -1.47
N ASP A 11 8.86 9.45 -0.70
CA ASP A 11 10.25 9.44 -0.31
C ASP A 11 10.95 8.25 -0.98
N GLY A 12 11.74 8.55 -2.01
CA GLY A 12 12.31 7.54 -2.89
C GLY A 12 11.24 6.69 -3.59
N SER A 13 11.56 5.42 -3.81
CA SER A 13 10.69 4.46 -4.49
C SER A 13 9.87 3.59 -3.54
N TYR A 14 10.21 3.57 -2.24
CA TYR A 14 9.71 2.58 -1.29
C TYR A 14 8.98 3.18 -0.10
N ALA A 15 9.03 4.50 0.09
CA ALA A 15 8.34 5.15 1.20
C ALA A 15 7.32 6.19 0.71
N ALA A 16 6.22 6.27 1.44
CA ALA A 16 5.19 7.29 1.27
C ALA A 16 4.76 7.82 2.63
N TYR A 17 4.51 9.12 2.68
CA TYR A 17 4.12 9.85 3.87
C TYR A 17 2.87 10.68 3.59
N HIS A 18 1.94 10.69 4.54
CA HIS A 18 0.74 11.52 4.49
C HIS A 18 0.84 12.60 5.58
N PRO A 19 1.22 13.85 5.23
CA PRO A 19 1.49 14.90 6.21
C PRO A 19 0.33 15.21 7.14
N ALA A 20 -0.89 15.21 6.62
CA ALA A 20 -2.08 15.59 7.39
C ALA A 20 -2.41 14.60 8.52
N SER A 21 -2.03 13.33 8.41
CA SER A 21 -2.27 12.32 9.45
C SER A 21 -0.99 11.82 10.13
N GLY A 22 0.19 12.26 9.70
CA GLY A 22 1.47 11.74 10.17
C GLY A 22 1.75 10.26 9.79
N CYS A 23 0.94 9.65 8.93
CA CYS A 23 1.09 8.23 8.60
C CYS A 23 2.20 8.02 7.57
N ARG A 24 3.06 7.02 7.79
CA ARG A 24 4.15 6.64 6.89
C ARG A 24 4.14 5.15 6.64
N ILE A 25 4.38 4.77 5.38
CA ILE A 25 4.68 3.40 4.97
C ILE A 25 6.08 3.38 4.39
N ASP A 26 6.86 2.37 4.75
CA ASP A 26 8.15 2.07 4.14
C ASP A 26 8.18 0.58 3.76
N THR A 27 8.16 0.30 2.45
CA THR A 27 8.19 -1.06 1.90
C THR A 27 9.61 -1.59 1.71
N SER A 28 10.65 -0.80 2.03
CA SER A 28 12.04 -1.27 2.04
C SER A 28 12.38 -2.06 3.30
N ASP A 29 11.60 -1.88 4.37
CA ASP A 29 11.76 -2.63 5.61
C ASP A 29 11.50 -4.12 5.36
N THR A 30 12.50 -4.93 5.74
CA THR A 30 12.46 -6.39 5.71
C THR A 30 11.24 -6.99 6.41
N ALA A 31 10.65 -6.29 7.39
CA ALA A 31 9.43 -6.70 8.09
C ALA A 31 8.21 -6.79 7.15
N TYR A 32 8.15 -5.98 6.09
CA TYR A 32 7.04 -6.00 5.12
C TYR A 32 7.19 -7.07 4.03
N GLY A 33 8.22 -7.92 4.13
CA GLY A 33 8.44 -9.04 3.24
C GLY A 33 8.95 -8.58 1.87
N ARG A 34 10.19 -8.97 1.56
CA ARG A 34 10.99 -8.68 0.37
C ARG A 34 10.34 -8.91 -1.02
N ARG A 35 9.04 -9.21 -1.15
CA ARG A 35 8.49 -9.84 -2.37
C ARG A 35 7.23 -9.28 -3.02
N SER A 36 6.48 -8.33 -2.46
CA SER A 36 5.11 -8.14 -3.00
C SER A 36 4.78 -6.75 -3.53
N TYR A 37 5.19 -5.67 -2.87
CA TYR A 37 4.72 -4.33 -3.20
C TYR A 37 5.88 -3.34 -3.28
N LYS A 38 6.27 -2.97 -4.51
CA LYS A 38 7.26 -1.91 -4.71
C LYS A 38 6.66 -0.51 -4.55
N ASP A 39 5.35 -0.35 -4.73
CA ASP A 39 4.69 0.97 -4.63
C ASP A 39 4.07 1.15 -3.23
N PRO A 40 4.55 2.09 -2.41
CA PRO A 40 4.04 2.32 -1.05
C PRO A 40 2.65 2.97 -1.02
N LEU A 41 2.14 3.48 -2.16
CA LEU A 41 0.86 4.17 -2.22
C LEU A 41 -0.33 3.26 -1.88
N GLY A 42 -0.37 2.04 -2.42
CA GLY A 42 -1.47 1.11 -2.17
C GLY A 42 -1.65 0.82 -0.67
N PRO A 43 -0.61 0.35 0.02
CA PRO A 43 -0.63 0.15 1.46
C PRO A 43 -0.98 1.43 2.24
N LEU A 44 -0.38 2.57 1.92
CA LEU A 44 -0.67 3.82 2.64
C LEU A 44 -2.14 4.24 2.47
N CYS A 45 -2.67 4.22 1.25
CA CYS A 45 -4.06 4.54 0.98
C CYS A 45 -5.04 3.57 1.66
N ARG A 46 -4.68 2.28 1.80
CA ARG A 46 -5.45 1.33 2.63
C ARG A 46 -5.46 1.76 4.09
N THR A 47 -4.31 2.10 4.68
CA THR A 47 -4.26 2.60 6.07
C THR A 47 -5.10 3.86 6.26
N LEU A 48 -5.02 4.83 5.34
CA LEU A 48 -5.84 6.04 5.40
C LEU A 48 -7.33 5.72 5.34
N ARG A 49 -7.75 4.80 4.46
CA ARG A 49 -9.15 4.40 4.28
C ARG A 49 -9.67 3.56 5.44
N ASP A 50 -9.02 2.43 5.67
CA ASP A 50 -9.52 1.33 6.48
C ASP A 50 -9.20 1.53 7.97
N THR A 51 -8.10 2.20 8.29
CA THR A 51 -7.67 2.44 9.68
C THR A 51 -8.00 3.85 10.15
N LEU A 52 -7.78 4.88 9.32
CA LEU A 52 -7.97 6.28 9.71
C LEU A 52 -9.31 6.88 9.24
N GLY A 53 -10.13 6.11 8.51
CA GLY A 53 -11.49 6.50 8.14
C GLY A 53 -11.61 7.61 7.09
N TYR A 54 -10.58 7.83 6.26
CA TYR A 54 -10.67 8.80 5.17
C TYR A 54 -11.71 8.34 4.12
N PRO A 55 -12.56 9.26 3.61
CA PRO A 55 -13.57 8.90 2.62
C PRO A 55 -12.95 8.29 1.35
N PRO A 56 -13.49 7.19 0.80
CA PRO A 56 -12.96 6.53 -0.39
C PRO A 56 -12.87 7.44 -1.63
N GLU A 57 -13.75 8.43 -1.73
CA GLU A 57 -13.84 9.43 -2.79
C GLU A 57 -12.80 10.56 -2.68
N THR A 58 -12.05 10.61 -1.57
CA THR A 58 -10.98 11.60 -1.37
C THR A 58 -9.97 11.49 -2.51
N ARG A 59 -9.68 12.59 -3.19
CA ARG A 59 -8.64 12.64 -4.22
C ARG A 59 -7.27 12.65 -3.57
N VAL A 60 -6.37 11.84 -4.09
CA VAL A 60 -4.99 11.75 -3.65
C VAL A 60 -4.11 12.44 -4.67
N ARG A 61 -3.48 13.53 -4.27
CA ARG A 61 -2.37 14.16 -5.00
C ARG A 61 -1.07 13.56 -4.53
N VAL A 62 -0.21 13.14 -5.46
CA VAL A 62 1.08 12.52 -5.13
C VAL A 62 2.22 13.44 -5.51
N GLU A 63 3.02 13.82 -4.53
CA GLU A 63 4.14 14.75 -4.67
C GLU A 63 5.46 14.08 -4.31
N ARG A 64 6.57 14.67 -4.76
CA ARG A 64 7.92 14.35 -4.33
C ARG A 64 8.66 15.66 -4.10
N ALA A 65 9.14 15.89 -2.88
CA ALA A 65 9.77 17.15 -2.48
C ALA A 65 8.93 18.39 -2.87
N GLY A 66 7.61 18.32 -2.63
CA GLY A 66 6.65 19.39 -2.96
C GLY A 66 6.32 19.54 -4.45
N VAL A 67 6.84 18.66 -5.33
CA VAL A 67 6.55 18.70 -6.77
C VAL A 67 5.58 17.58 -7.15
N PRO A 68 4.46 17.87 -7.85
CA PRO A 68 3.56 16.84 -8.35
C PRO A 68 4.28 15.82 -9.23
N THR A 69 4.04 14.54 -8.95
CA THR A 69 4.57 13.46 -9.77
C THR A 69 3.71 13.24 -11.02
N PHE A 70 4.19 12.41 -11.96
CA PHE A 70 3.42 12.05 -13.16
C PHE A 70 2.20 11.15 -12.86
N LYS A 71 1.96 10.80 -11.59
CA LYS A 71 0.78 10.05 -11.17
C LYS A 71 -0.43 10.99 -11.17
N ARG A 72 -1.52 10.57 -11.82
CA ARG A 72 -2.78 11.32 -11.85
C ARG A 72 -3.39 11.39 -10.45
N ASP A 73 -4.05 12.51 -10.16
CA ASP A 73 -4.89 12.65 -8.97
C ASP A 73 -6.09 11.69 -9.09
N LEU A 74 -6.04 10.60 -8.34
CA LEU A 74 -7.06 9.54 -8.34
C LEU A 74 -7.61 9.36 -6.93
N THR A 75 -8.76 8.69 -6.83
CA THR A 75 -9.41 8.50 -5.53
C THR A 75 -8.60 7.61 -4.60
N LEU A 76 -8.79 7.78 -3.30
CA LEU A 76 -8.21 6.95 -2.25
C LEU A 76 -8.54 5.48 -2.49
N ALA A 77 -9.80 5.18 -2.86
CA ALA A 77 -10.23 3.83 -3.25
C ALA A 77 -9.44 3.28 -4.43
N TYR A 78 -9.19 4.10 -5.46
CA TYR A 78 -8.46 3.66 -6.64
C TYR A 78 -7.09 3.08 -6.29
N TRP A 79 -6.36 3.78 -5.43
CA TRP A 79 -5.03 3.40 -4.96
C TRP A 79 -5.10 2.25 -3.96
N ALA A 80 -6.02 2.29 -3.00
CA ALA A 80 -6.15 1.26 -1.97
C ALA A 80 -6.49 -0.13 -2.55
N ASP A 81 -7.28 -0.17 -3.61
CA ASP A 81 -7.75 -1.41 -4.24
C ASP A 81 -6.76 -2.00 -5.27
N ARG A 82 -5.61 -1.37 -5.46
CA ARG A 82 -4.62 -1.78 -6.46
C ARG A 82 -3.23 -1.84 -5.87
N ASP A 83 -2.48 -2.82 -6.33
CA ASP A 83 -1.04 -2.87 -6.11
C ASP A 83 -0.30 -2.88 -7.44
N VAL A 84 1.02 -2.71 -7.35
CA VAL A 84 1.93 -2.87 -8.48
C VAL A 84 2.76 -4.13 -8.25
N SER A 85 2.59 -5.11 -9.12
CA SER A 85 3.46 -6.27 -9.20
C SER A 85 4.58 -5.96 -10.18
N ASP A 86 5.82 -5.97 -9.69
CA ASP A 86 7.01 -5.76 -10.50
C ASP A 86 7.90 -6.99 -10.37
N ALA A 87 8.09 -7.71 -11.46
CA ALA A 87 8.94 -8.88 -11.53
C ALA A 87 10.10 -8.60 -12.48
N GLN A 88 11.29 -9.06 -12.13
CA GLN A 88 12.53 -8.67 -12.81
C GLN A 88 12.57 -9.03 -14.31
N ASP A 89 11.78 -10.02 -14.71
CA ASP A 89 11.70 -10.59 -16.06
C ASP A 89 10.59 -9.99 -16.93
N ARG A 90 9.79 -9.05 -16.40
CA ARG A 90 8.64 -8.46 -17.12
C ARG A 90 8.37 -7.03 -16.69
N SER A 91 7.60 -6.30 -17.49
CA SER A 91 7.16 -4.96 -17.12
C SER A 91 6.26 -5.01 -15.88
N ALA A 92 6.33 -3.96 -15.05
CA ALA A 92 5.46 -3.81 -13.90
C ALA A 92 3.98 -3.73 -14.33
N VAL A 93 3.11 -4.46 -13.62
CA VAL A 93 1.67 -4.52 -13.89
C VAL A 93 0.86 -4.09 -12.67
N ARG A 94 -0.23 -3.37 -12.90
CA ARG A 94 -1.23 -3.07 -11.86
C ARG A 94 -2.12 -4.28 -11.66
N ILE A 95 -2.23 -4.73 -10.42
CA ILE A 95 -3.09 -5.85 -10.01
C ILE A 95 -4.14 -5.35 -9.03
N LYS A 96 -5.29 -6.02 -9.00
CA LYS A 96 -6.28 -5.79 -7.93
C LYS A 96 -5.69 -6.29 -6.62
N TYR A 97 -5.69 -5.46 -5.58
CA TYR A 97 -5.33 -5.88 -4.24
C TYR A 97 -6.25 -7.02 -3.79
N ARG A 98 -5.65 -8.06 -3.24
CA ARG A 98 -6.35 -9.10 -2.51
C ARG A 98 -5.64 -9.28 -1.17
N PRO A 99 -6.35 -9.17 -0.04
CA PRO A 99 -5.76 -9.54 1.23
C PRO A 99 -5.31 -11.00 1.15
N PHE A 100 -4.20 -11.31 1.81
CA PHE A 100 -3.74 -12.69 1.93
C PHE A 100 -4.60 -13.40 2.97
N ASP A 101 -5.49 -14.30 2.55
CA ASP A 101 -6.39 -15.05 3.44
C ASP A 101 -5.67 -16.15 4.26
N GLY A 102 -4.35 -16.32 4.09
CA GLY A 102 -3.63 -17.54 4.45
C GLY A 102 -3.08 -17.65 5.88
N PHE A 103 -3.69 -17.00 6.88
CA PHE A 103 -3.35 -17.25 8.29
C PHE A 103 -4.43 -18.03 9.06
N THR A 104 -5.66 -18.06 8.57
CA THR A 104 -6.79 -18.77 9.21
C THR A 104 -7.10 -20.13 8.60
N ASN A 105 -6.35 -20.55 7.57
CA ASN A 105 -6.47 -21.88 6.98
C ASN A 105 -5.45 -22.84 7.62
N PRO A 106 -5.88 -23.84 8.42
CA PRO A 106 -4.99 -24.76 9.12
C PRO A 106 -4.13 -25.63 8.18
N SER A 107 -4.45 -25.65 6.88
CA SER A 107 -3.68 -26.39 5.86
C SER A 107 -2.53 -25.60 5.22
N SER A 108 -2.32 -24.33 5.60
CA SER A 108 -1.19 -23.56 5.06
C SER A 108 0.13 -24.05 5.66
N GLY A 109 1.17 -24.22 4.83
CA GLY A 109 2.51 -24.65 5.28
C GLY A 109 3.18 -23.70 6.29
N VAL A 110 2.62 -22.50 6.49
CA VAL A 110 3.04 -21.52 7.49
C VAL A 110 2.41 -21.85 8.85
N ALA A 111 1.14 -22.26 8.90
CA ALA A 111 0.47 -22.72 10.13
C ALA A 111 1.14 -24.00 10.68
N LEU A 112 1.46 -24.95 9.80
CA LEU A 112 2.22 -26.17 10.13
C LEU A 112 3.61 -25.89 10.72
N ARG A 113 4.23 -24.75 10.38
CA ARG A 113 5.52 -24.33 10.96
C ARG A 113 5.37 -23.66 12.31
N ALA A 114 4.29 -22.92 12.54
CA ALA A 114 4.01 -22.28 13.83
C ALA A 114 3.72 -23.33 14.92
N GLU A 115 2.94 -24.37 14.61
CA GLU A 115 2.67 -25.46 15.55
C GLU A 115 3.94 -26.23 15.94
N ARG A 116 4.87 -26.41 15.00
CA ARG A 116 6.12 -27.15 15.21
C ARG A 116 7.17 -26.38 16.01
N LEU A 117 7.00 -25.08 16.20
CA LEU A 117 7.86 -24.22 17.03
C LEU A 117 7.27 -24.01 18.44
N ALA A 118 6.00 -24.34 18.64
CA ALA A 118 5.31 -24.26 19.92
C ALA A 118 5.29 -25.61 20.69
N ALA A 119 5.86 -26.66 20.10
CA ALA A 119 6.04 -28.00 20.68
C ALA A 119 7.52 -28.25 20.99
#